data_AF-A0A6B0DFB6-F1
#
_entry.id   AF-A0A6B0DFB6-F1
#
_cell.length_a   1.000
_cell.length_b   1.000
_cell.length_c   1.000
_cell.angle_alpha   90.00
_cell.angle_beta   90.00
_cell.angle_gamma   90.00
#
_symmetry.space_group_name_H-M   'P 1'
#
loop_
_entity.id
_entity.type
_entity.pdbx_description
1 polymer ?
#
loop_
_entity_poly.entity_id
_entity_poly.type
_entity_poly.pdbx_seq_one_letter_code
_entity_poly.pdbx_strand_id
1 'polypeptide(L)'
;MIFSIKNGRISFKNRSIRNNLLNEGYNVMGKRDFYLDPIEAIFLMKEKGAKIVSDGKEMNTEDIENIFNVDKRYYAVYSDLRKRGYKINNLLYLEREGLNVYIFSPRDAVVPEELKDSIVAIVDDDLDCTYFKIKMEDIYGEFDGYDDYFIGGKGEFSDEYKKELHDDLVRRGCRVKSGLKFGTEFIAYTNREDVHSRYMVKILRNGMEWIEVAGLSRVANGVKKTLLLATKNQDFKYYSVTWFRP
;
A
#
# COMPACT_ATOMS: atom_id res chain seq x y z
N MET A 1 9.95 -2.68 30.95
CA MET A 1 10.57 -1.35 30.72
C MET A 1 9.68 -0.29 31.36
N ILE A 2 10.21 0.83 31.87
CA ILE A 2 9.41 1.91 32.46
C ILE A 2 9.80 3.23 31.79
N PHE A 3 8.79 3.96 31.31
CA PHE A 3 8.90 5.28 30.69
C PHE A 3 8.06 6.30 31.47
N SER A 4 8.27 7.59 31.21
CA SER A 4 7.50 8.66 31.86
C SER A 4 7.10 9.76 30.87
N ILE A 5 5.92 10.33 31.04
CA ILE A 5 5.53 11.52 30.29
C ILE A 5 6.15 12.76 30.94
N LYS A 6 6.94 13.51 30.18
CA LYS A 6 7.55 14.78 30.61
C LYS A 6 7.50 15.78 29.47
N ASN A 7 7.00 16.99 29.75
CA ASN A 7 6.88 18.07 28.76
C ASN A 7 6.19 17.62 27.46
N GLY A 8 5.09 16.85 27.59
CA GLY A 8 4.34 16.34 26.44
C GLY A 8 5.10 15.31 25.60
N ARG A 9 6.08 14.60 26.17
CA ARG A 9 6.83 13.54 25.47
C ARG A 9 7.02 12.31 26.35
N ILE A 10 6.98 11.13 25.73
CA ILE A 10 7.32 9.86 26.40
C ILE A 10 8.84 9.78 26.49
N SER A 11 9.37 9.70 27.71
CA SER A 11 10.79 9.88 27.98
C SER A 11 11.38 8.84 28.94
N PHE A 12 12.69 8.62 28.83
CA PHE A 12 13.50 7.80 29.72
C PHE A 12 14.97 8.19 29.66
N LYS A 13 15.80 7.69 30.60
CA LYS A 13 17.24 8.02 30.66
C LYS A 13 18.18 6.80 30.60
N ASN A 14 17.65 5.58 30.72
CA ASN A 14 18.47 4.38 30.79
C ASN A 14 19.12 4.07 29.42
N ARG A 15 20.46 4.16 29.35
CA ARG A 15 21.24 3.91 28.12
C ARG A 15 21.18 2.46 27.64
N SER A 16 21.12 1.50 28.55
CA SER A 16 21.00 0.08 28.19
C SER A 16 19.66 -0.19 27.49
N ILE A 17 18.56 0.34 28.05
CA ILE A 17 17.23 0.28 27.42
C ILE A 17 17.25 0.94 26.04
N ARG A 18 17.88 2.12 25.91
CA ARG A 18 18.00 2.80 24.60
C ARG A 18 18.71 1.92 23.58
N ASN A 19 19.85 1.35 23.94
CA ASN A 19 20.64 0.56 23.00
C ASN A 19 19.91 -0.71 22.59
N ASN A 20 19.20 -1.36 23.53
CA ASN A 20 18.34 -2.49 23.21
C ASN A 20 17.22 -2.08 22.22
N LEU A 21 16.50 -0.99 22.49
CA LEU A 21 15.44 -0.49 21.61
C LEU A 21 15.96 -0.14 20.21
N LEU A 22 17.11 0.52 20.10
CA LEU A 22 17.74 0.82 18.82
C LEU A 22 18.13 -0.47 18.06
N ASN A 23 18.64 -1.48 18.75
CA ASN A 23 18.99 -2.77 18.14
C ASN A 23 17.75 -3.54 17.66
N GLU A 24 16.61 -3.40 18.36
CA GLU A 24 15.31 -3.92 17.93
C GLU A 24 14.64 -3.04 16.84
N GLY A 25 15.28 -1.95 16.43
CA GLY A 25 14.85 -1.07 15.34
C GLY A 25 13.78 -0.05 15.73
N TYR A 26 13.62 0.27 17.02
CA TYR A 26 12.76 1.38 17.46
C TYR A 26 13.46 2.73 17.30
N ASN A 27 12.70 3.79 17.08
CA ASN A 27 13.20 5.14 16.92
C ASN A 27 13.34 5.83 18.27
N VAL A 28 14.57 5.88 18.78
CA VAL A 28 14.88 6.60 20.01
C VAL A 28 15.54 7.94 19.71
N MET A 29 14.84 9.03 20.01
CA MET A 29 15.35 10.39 19.84
C MET A 29 16.09 10.89 21.08
N GLY A 30 16.93 11.92 20.91
CA GLY A 30 17.62 12.60 22.02
C GLY A 30 18.99 12.02 22.39
N LYS A 31 19.83 12.86 23.04
CA LYS A 31 21.22 12.52 23.39
C LYS A 31 21.45 12.26 24.88
N ARG A 32 20.74 12.97 25.76
CA ARG A 32 20.88 12.88 27.23
C ARG A 32 19.62 12.29 27.85
N ASP A 33 18.49 12.89 27.51
CA ASP A 33 17.17 12.31 27.72
C ASP A 33 16.72 11.69 26.40
N PHE A 34 16.10 10.52 26.51
CA PHE A 34 15.67 9.72 25.38
C PHE A 34 14.16 9.78 25.26
N TYR A 35 13.67 9.78 24.03
CA TYR A 35 12.24 9.89 23.73
C TYR A 35 11.80 8.80 22.77
N LEU A 36 10.60 8.30 23.00
CA LEU A 36 9.92 7.34 22.12
C LEU A 36 8.75 8.02 21.42
N ASP A 37 8.49 7.56 20.21
CA ASP A 37 7.25 7.85 19.50
C ASP A 37 6.04 7.21 20.22
N PRO A 38 4.88 7.89 20.29
CA PRO A 38 3.67 7.33 20.92
C PRO A 38 3.23 5.97 20.37
N ILE A 39 3.32 5.74 19.05
CA ILE A 39 2.95 4.47 18.41
C ILE A 39 3.86 3.35 18.91
N GLU A 40 5.16 3.60 18.90
CA GLU A 40 6.16 2.63 19.38
C GLU A 40 6.00 2.36 20.88
N ALA A 41 5.69 3.40 21.67
CA ALA A 41 5.46 3.27 23.10
C ALA A 41 4.21 2.42 23.41
N ILE A 42 3.09 2.65 22.71
CA ILE A 42 1.87 1.83 22.84
C ILE A 42 2.18 0.38 22.46
N PHE A 43 2.94 0.15 21.38
CA PHE A 43 3.34 -1.19 20.97
C PHE A 43 4.16 -1.89 22.06
N LEU A 44 5.15 -1.19 22.64
CA LEU A 44 5.95 -1.73 23.75
C LEU A 44 5.09 -2.01 24.99
N MET A 45 4.05 -1.22 25.26
CA MET A 45 3.11 -1.50 26.35
C MET A 45 2.33 -2.80 26.09
N LYS A 46 1.69 -2.92 24.92
CA LYS A 46 0.83 -4.06 24.56
C LYS A 46 1.62 -5.36 24.38
N GLU A 47 2.78 -5.30 23.75
CA GLU A 47 3.51 -6.49 23.29
C GLU A 47 4.76 -6.83 24.11
N LYS A 48 5.29 -5.89 24.90
CA LYS A 48 6.54 -6.06 25.66
C LYS A 48 6.41 -5.74 27.15
N GLY A 49 5.19 -5.49 27.64
CA GLY A 49 4.91 -5.19 29.05
C GLY A 49 5.59 -3.93 29.55
N ALA A 50 5.80 -2.94 28.68
CA ALA A 50 6.29 -1.63 29.11
C ALA A 50 5.22 -0.88 29.91
N LYS A 51 5.68 -0.08 30.87
CA LYS A 51 4.82 0.78 31.70
C LYS A 51 5.13 2.24 31.41
N ILE A 52 4.11 3.08 31.36
CA ILE A 52 4.25 4.53 31.24
C ILE A 52 3.62 5.18 32.45
N VAL A 53 4.35 6.09 33.09
CA VAL A 53 3.89 6.79 34.29
C VAL A 53 3.79 8.29 34.01
N SER A 54 2.67 8.92 34.38
CA SER A 54 2.50 10.37 34.42
C SER A 54 2.08 10.79 35.81
N ASP A 55 2.74 11.79 36.39
CA ASP A 55 2.43 12.33 37.73
C ASP A 55 2.25 11.27 38.83
N GLY A 56 3.08 10.22 38.79
CA GLY A 56 3.05 9.11 39.75
C GLY A 56 1.99 8.04 39.49
N LYS A 57 1.14 8.20 38.46
CA LYS A 57 0.12 7.23 38.06
C LYS A 57 0.56 6.44 36.82
N GLU A 58 0.38 5.11 36.86
CA GLU A 58 0.56 4.25 35.68
C GLU A 58 -0.60 4.48 34.70
N MET A 59 -0.26 4.75 33.44
CA MET A 59 -1.20 5.04 32.34
C MET A 59 -1.54 3.75 31.58
N ASN A 60 -2.79 3.61 31.16
CA ASN A 60 -3.19 2.55 30.23
C ASN A 60 -2.96 3.01 28.78
N THR A 61 -3.19 2.14 27.78
CA THR A 61 -2.94 2.49 26.38
C THR A 61 -3.92 3.54 25.84
N GLU A 62 -5.17 3.54 26.30
CA GLU A 62 -6.19 4.52 25.90
C GLU A 62 -5.83 5.92 26.39
N ASP A 63 -5.24 6.04 27.58
CA ASP A 63 -4.70 7.30 28.07
C ASP A 63 -3.62 7.85 27.13
N ILE A 64 -2.70 7.00 26.67
CA ILE A 64 -1.63 7.40 25.74
C ILE A 64 -2.21 7.77 24.37
N GLU A 65 -3.15 6.97 23.86
CA GLU A 65 -3.85 7.24 22.60
C GLU A 65 -4.51 8.62 22.63
N ASN A 66 -5.18 8.97 23.74
CA ASN A 66 -5.86 10.26 23.92
C ASN A 66 -4.87 11.43 24.12
N ILE A 67 -3.85 11.26 24.97
CA ILE A 67 -2.88 12.33 25.26
C ILE A 67 -2.09 12.74 24.01
N PHE A 68 -1.75 11.77 23.17
CA PHE A 68 -0.92 11.99 21.98
C PHE A 68 -1.72 12.03 20.68
N ASN A 69 -3.05 11.97 20.75
CA ASN A 69 -3.95 11.94 19.59
C ASN A 69 -3.52 10.92 18.53
N VAL A 70 -3.34 9.67 18.97
CA VAL A 70 -2.84 8.59 18.13
C VAL A 70 -3.92 8.12 17.16
N ASP A 71 -3.57 8.07 15.88
CA ASP A 71 -4.41 7.44 14.86
C ASP A 71 -4.40 5.91 15.02
N LYS A 72 -5.58 5.34 15.26
CA LYS A 72 -5.77 3.90 15.49
C LYS A 72 -5.44 3.05 14.25
N ARG A 73 -5.68 3.55 13.03
CA ARG A 73 -5.32 2.86 11.79
C ARG A 73 -3.82 2.85 11.59
N TYR A 74 -3.17 3.97 11.93
CA TYR A 74 -1.71 4.05 11.95
C TYR A 74 -1.09 3.04 12.92
N TYR A 75 -1.63 2.97 14.14
CA TYR A 75 -1.20 1.98 15.12
C TYR A 75 -1.45 0.55 14.63
N ALA A 76 -2.61 0.27 14.04
CA ALA A 76 -2.96 -1.07 13.54
C ALA A 76 -1.93 -1.59 12.52
N VAL A 77 -1.60 -0.76 11.53
CA VAL A 77 -0.60 -1.09 10.49
C VAL A 77 0.79 -1.27 11.09
N TYR A 78 1.24 -0.34 11.93
CA TYR A 78 2.54 -0.45 12.60
C TYR A 78 2.63 -1.74 13.43
N SER A 79 1.58 -2.02 14.22
CA SER A 79 1.49 -3.18 15.10
C SER A 79 1.48 -4.50 14.33
N ASP A 80 0.65 -4.62 13.29
CA ASP A 80 0.57 -5.84 12.48
C ASP A 80 1.90 -6.15 11.79
N LEU A 81 2.55 -5.17 11.16
CA LEU A 81 3.85 -5.35 10.51
C LEU A 81 4.95 -5.70 11.52
N ARG A 82 5.01 -5.04 12.68
CA ARG A 82 5.96 -5.38 13.75
C ARG A 82 5.74 -6.79 14.30
N LYS A 83 4.49 -7.21 14.51
CA LYS A 83 4.14 -8.57 14.97
C LYS A 83 4.58 -9.65 14.00
N ARG A 84 4.52 -9.34 12.70
CA ARG A 84 5.02 -10.22 11.62
C ARG A 84 6.54 -10.18 11.44
N GLY A 85 7.25 -9.42 12.27
CA GLY A 85 8.72 -9.36 12.28
C GLY A 85 9.32 -8.35 11.30
N TYR A 86 8.51 -7.48 10.69
CA TYR A 86 9.06 -6.43 9.83
C TYR A 86 9.74 -5.34 10.64
N LYS A 87 10.87 -4.88 10.11
CA LYS A 87 11.50 -3.63 10.56
C LYS A 87 10.78 -2.47 9.90
N ILE A 88 9.90 -1.84 10.66
CA ILE A 88 9.17 -0.64 10.27
C ILE A 88 9.41 0.47 11.29
N ASN A 89 9.71 1.67 10.79
CA ASN A 89 9.94 2.83 11.65
C ASN A 89 8.62 3.55 11.99
N ASN A 90 8.68 4.57 12.83
CA ASN A 90 7.52 5.37 13.23
C ASN A 90 6.99 6.30 12.13
N LEU A 91 7.58 6.28 10.93
CA LEU A 91 7.11 6.97 9.73
C LEU A 91 6.55 5.97 8.70
N LEU A 92 6.33 4.71 9.10
CA LEU A 92 5.88 3.59 8.28
C LEU A 92 6.76 3.28 7.06
N TYR A 93 8.07 3.48 7.18
CA TYR A 93 9.03 3.01 6.19
C TYR A 93 9.43 1.56 6.46
N LEU A 94 9.23 0.68 5.46
CA LEU A 94 9.64 -0.72 5.50
C LEU A 94 11.05 -0.87 4.92
N GLU A 95 12.04 -1.05 5.80
CA GLU A 95 13.46 -1.06 5.43
C GLU A 95 13.80 -2.11 4.38
N ARG A 96 13.27 -3.33 4.53
CA ARG A 96 13.55 -4.45 3.62
C ARG A 96 13.05 -4.20 2.21
N GLU A 97 11.89 -3.55 2.09
CA GLU A 97 11.27 -3.27 0.79
C GLU A 97 11.80 -1.96 0.18
N GLY A 98 12.39 -1.09 1.00
CA GLY A 98 12.80 0.26 0.59
C GLY A 98 11.61 1.16 0.24
N LEU A 99 10.44 0.91 0.85
CA LEU A 99 9.17 1.55 0.49
C LEU A 99 8.45 2.08 1.74
N ASN A 100 7.73 3.20 1.57
CA ASN A 100 6.78 3.69 2.56
C ASN A 100 5.46 2.92 2.46
N VAL A 101 4.78 2.75 3.60
CA VAL A 101 3.40 2.28 3.69
C VAL A 101 2.47 3.48 3.77
N TYR A 102 1.51 3.57 2.85
CA TYR A 102 0.43 4.55 2.88
C TYR A 102 -0.86 3.88 3.35
N ILE A 103 -1.57 4.53 4.26
CA ILE A 103 -2.77 3.99 4.90
C ILE A 103 -4.00 4.61 4.27
N PHE A 104 -4.96 3.77 3.91
CA PHE A 104 -6.25 4.19 3.38
C PHE A 104 -7.38 3.39 4.02
N SER A 105 -8.56 3.98 4.04
CA SER A 105 -9.82 3.27 4.23
C SER A 105 -10.31 2.64 2.92
N PRO A 106 -11.19 1.62 3.00
CA PRO A 106 -11.83 1.05 1.81
C PRO A 106 -12.55 2.10 0.94
N ARG A 107 -13.11 3.14 1.58
CA ARG A 107 -13.88 4.22 0.94
C ARG A 107 -13.04 5.42 0.50
N ASP A 108 -11.75 5.43 0.80
CA ASP A 108 -10.90 6.54 0.36
C ASP A 108 -10.78 6.49 -1.18
N ALA A 109 -10.91 7.66 -1.80
CA ALA A 109 -10.72 7.79 -3.23
C ALA A 109 -9.25 7.56 -3.60
N VAL A 110 -9.01 6.83 -4.69
CA VAL A 110 -7.69 6.65 -5.26
C VAL A 110 -7.37 7.88 -6.11
N VAL A 111 -6.33 8.61 -5.76
CA VAL A 111 -5.89 9.81 -6.48
C VAL A 111 -4.77 9.42 -7.47
N PRO A 112 -5.01 9.49 -8.79
CA PRO A 112 -4.02 9.04 -9.79
C PRO A 112 -2.67 9.74 -9.68
N GLU A 113 -2.64 11.02 -9.34
CA GLU A 113 -1.44 11.85 -9.24
C GLU A 113 -0.57 11.48 -8.03
N GLU A 114 -1.14 10.81 -7.03
CA GLU A 114 -0.43 10.39 -5.81
C GLU A 114 0.15 8.98 -5.91
N LEU A 115 -0.20 8.22 -6.95
CA LEU A 115 0.32 6.88 -7.18
C LEU A 115 1.83 6.91 -7.45
N LYS A 116 2.55 6.05 -6.75
CA LYS A 116 3.99 5.86 -6.81
C LYS A 116 4.36 4.49 -6.26
N ASP A 117 5.63 4.13 -6.39
CA ASP A 117 6.17 2.93 -5.77
C ASP A 117 5.97 2.98 -4.25
N SER A 118 5.15 2.08 -3.73
CA SER A 118 4.81 2.04 -2.31
C SER A 118 4.19 0.71 -1.87
N ILE A 119 4.07 0.55 -0.57
CA ILE A 119 3.08 -0.37 0.00
C ILE A 119 1.84 0.45 0.37
N VAL A 120 0.67 -0.09 0.10
CA VAL A 120 -0.63 0.46 0.49
C VAL A 120 -1.24 -0.49 1.51
N ALA A 121 -1.63 0.03 2.67
CA ALA A 121 -2.39 -0.68 3.68
C ALA A 121 -3.83 -0.15 3.66
N ILE A 122 -4.77 -1.00 3.26
CA ILE A 122 -6.19 -0.71 3.40
C ILE A 122 -6.62 -1.24 4.77
N VAL A 123 -7.11 -0.35 5.62
CA VAL A 123 -7.54 -0.63 6.99
C VAL A 123 -9.05 -0.44 7.09
N ASP A 124 -9.78 -1.51 7.38
CA ASP A 124 -11.23 -1.45 7.52
C ASP A 124 -11.69 -0.92 8.89
N ASP A 125 -13.00 -0.93 9.11
CA ASP A 125 -13.62 -0.38 10.32
C ASP A 125 -13.29 -1.21 11.58
N ASP A 126 -12.93 -2.48 11.42
CA ASP A 126 -12.50 -3.39 12.48
C ASP A 126 -10.97 -3.36 12.69
N LEU A 127 -10.27 -2.46 11.99
CA LEU A 127 -8.81 -2.30 11.99
C LEU A 127 -8.04 -3.48 11.36
N ASP A 128 -8.71 -4.31 10.57
CA ASP A 128 -8.05 -5.37 9.81
C ASP A 128 -7.28 -4.76 8.64
N CYS A 129 -6.02 -5.19 8.50
CA CYS A 129 -5.09 -4.63 7.52
C CYS A 129 -4.93 -5.54 6.31
N THR A 130 -5.17 -5.01 5.11
CA THR A 130 -4.87 -5.67 3.83
C THR A 130 -3.83 -4.86 3.05
N TYR A 131 -2.74 -5.51 2.62
CA TYR A 131 -1.61 -4.81 2.01
C TYR A 131 -1.47 -5.09 0.52
N PHE A 132 -1.16 -4.05 -0.25
CA PHE A 132 -0.86 -4.14 -1.67
C PHE A 132 0.47 -3.46 -1.96
N LYS A 133 1.28 -4.04 -2.85
CA LYS A 133 2.47 -3.41 -3.39
C LYS A 133 2.11 -2.77 -4.73
N ILE A 134 2.34 -1.46 -4.80
CA ILE A 134 2.15 -0.64 -5.99
C ILE A 134 3.53 -0.39 -6.59
N LYS A 135 3.69 -0.68 -7.88
CA LYS A 135 4.93 -0.43 -8.62
C LYS A 135 4.61 0.17 -9.98
N MET A 136 5.28 1.25 -10.34
CA MET A 136 5.27 1.72 -11.72
C MET A 136 5.87 0.64 -12.60
N GLU A 137 5.17 0.28 -13.67
CA GLU A 137 5.56 -0.78 -14.57
C GLU A 137 5.60 -0.24 -16.00
N ASP A 138 6.72 -0.45 -16.68
CA ASP A 138 6.80 -0.18 -18.11
C ASP A 138 6.46 -1.46 -18.86
N ILE A 139 5.45 -1.38 -19.72
CA ILE A 139 4.87 -2.54 -20.38
C ILE A 139 5.16 -2.50 -21.88
N TYR A 140 5.65 -3.63 -22.38
CA TYR A 140 5.88 -3.89 -23.79
C TYR A 140 5.54 -5.34 -24.11
N GLY A 141 5.12 -5.58 -25.35
CA GLY A 141 4.90 -6.92 -25.87
C GLY A 141 5.53 -7.12 -27.24
N GLU A 142 5.45 -8.35 -27.71
CA GLU A 142 6.11 -8.84 -28.92
C GLU A 142 5.20 -8.79 -30.16
N PHE A 143 4.00 -8.19 -30.07
CA PHE A 143 2.98 -8.24 -31.11
C PHE A 143 3.07 -7.12 -32.16
N ASP A 144 4.02 -6.18 -32.03
CA ASP A 144 4.40 -5.19 -33.05
C ASP A 144 3.21 -4.46 -33.73
N GLY A 145 2.24 -4.00 -32.94
CA GLY A 145 1.06 -3.28 -33.45
C GLY A 145 -0.06 -4.17 -33.99
N TYR A 146 0.03 -5.50 -33.84
CA TYR A 146 -1.06 -6.41 -34.17
C TYR A 146 -2.30 -6.12 -33.30
N ASP A 147 -3.39 -5.80 -33.98
CA ASP A 147 -4.69 -5.53 -33.39
C ASP A 147 -5.75 -6.44 -34.01
N ASP A 148 -6.37 -7.25 -33.15
CA ASP A 148 -7.50 -8.10 -33.48
C ASP A 148 -8.66 -7.93 -32.49
N TYR A 149 -8.82 -6.73 -31.94
CA TYR A 149 -9.85 -6.41 -30.96
C TYR A 149 -11.24 -6.43 -31.61
N PHE A 150 -11.43 -5.72 -32.72
CA PHE A 150 -12.67 -5.73 -33.51
C PHE A 150 -12.54 -6.64 -34.75
N ILE A 151 -12.62 -7.95 -34.54
CA ILE A 151 -12.57 -8.91 -35.65
C ILE A 151 -13.69 -8.61 -36.66
N GLY A 152 -13.30 -8.34 -37.92
CA GLY A 152 -14.23 -7.99 -38.99
C GLY A 152 -14.75 -6.55 -38.97
N GLY A 153 -14.12 -5.65 -38.20
CA GLY A 153 -14.42 -4.21 -38.19
C GLY A 153 -15.77 -3.85 -37.55
N LYS A 154 -16.39 -4.77 -36.80
CA LYS A 154 -17.66 -4.55 -36.13
C LYS A 154 -17.44 -4.24 -34.66
N GLY A 155 -17.72 -3.00 -34.27
CA GLY A 155 -17.77 -2.57 -32.88
C GLY A 155 -17.25 -1.14 -32.69
N GLU A 156 -17.50 -0.61 -31.51
CA GLU A 156 -17.06 0.71 -31.08
C GLU A 156 -16.64 0.65 -29.61
N PHE A 157 -15.71 1.53 -29.22
CA PHE A 157 -15.36 1.67 -27.82
C PHE A 157 -16.46 2.44 -27.08
N SER A 158 -16.66 2.11 -25.80
CA SER A 158 -17.65 2.78 -24.95
C SER A 158 -17.37 4.26 -24.72
N ASP A 159 -16.10 4.66 -24.82
CA ASP A 159 -15.63 6.01 -24.60
C ASP A 159 -14.25 6.21 -25.23
N GLU A 160 -13.89 7.46 -25.47
CA GLU A 160 -12.60 7.85 -26.07
C GLU A 160 -11.43 7.38 -25.22
N TYR A 161 -11.53 7.47 -23.89
CA TYR A 161 -10.42 7.14 -23.01
C TYR A 161 -10.06 5.63 -23.08
N LYS A 162 -11.07 4.78 -23.24
CA LYS A 162 -10.88 3.35 -23.50
C LYS A 162 -10.24 3.08 -24.86
N LYS A 163 -10.61 3.83 -25.90
CA LYS A 163 -9.97 3.75 -27.22
C LYS A 163 -8.49 4.14 -27.13
N GLU A 164 -8.18 5.25 -26.48
CA GLU A 164 -6.81 5.72 -26.31
C GLU A 164 -5.94 4.72 -25.53
N LEU A 165 -6.49 4.09 -24.49
CA LEU A 165 -5.79 3.03 -23.74
C LEU A 165 -5.48 1.84 -24.64
N HIS A 166 -6.46 1.42 -25.46
CA HIS A 166 -6.25 0.34 -26.42
C HIS A 166 -5.11 0.67 -27.38
N ASP A 167 -5.16 1.85 -27.99
CA ASP A 167 -4.17 2.29 -28.98
C ASP A 167 -2.76 2.38 -28.36
N ASP A 168 -2.64 2.83 -27.10
CA ASP A 168 -1.36 2.83 -26.38
C ASP A 168 -0.81 1.42 -26.13
N LEU A 169 -1.65 0.49 -25.66
CA LEU A 169 -1.25 -0.90 -25.42
C LEU A 169 -0.80 -1.60 -26.72
N VAL A 170 -1.54 -1.42 -27.82
CA VAL A 170 -1.19 -1.98 -29.13
C VAL A 170 0.12 -1.37 -29.64
N ARG A 171 0.29 -0.04 -29.52
CA ARG A 171 1.54 0.65 -29.86
C ARG A 171 2.74 0.14 -29.07
N ARG A 172 2.52 -0.27 -27.82
CA ARG A 172 3.54 -0.91 -26.96
C ARG A 172 3.79 -2.39 -27.31
N GLY A 173 3.16 -2.91 -28.36
CA GLY A 173 3.33 -4.28 -28.82
C GLY A 173 2.54 -5.31 -28.02
N CYS A 174 1.57 -4.90 -27.20
CA CYS A 174 0.68 -5.83 -26.51
C CYS A 174 -0.47 -6.26 -27.43
N ARG A 175 -0.86 -7.54 -27.38
CA ARG A 175 -2.14 -7.97 -27.94
C ARG A 175 -3.24 -7.79 -26.90
N VAL A 176 -4.30 -7.09 -27.26
CA VAL A 176 -5.35 -6.64 -26.34
C VAL A 176 -6.66 -7.39 -26.60
N LYS A 177 -7.33 -7.83 -25.54
CA LYS A 177 -8.69 -8.42 -25.59
C LYS A 177 -9.58 -7.82 -24.51
N SER A 178 -10.90 -8.01 -24.63
CA SER A 178 -11.86 -7.50 -23.65
C SER A 178 -11.61 -8.04 -22.23
N GLY A 179 -11.55 -7.15 -21.25
CA GLY A 179 -11.37 -7.48 -19.83
C GLY A 179 -12.68 -7.67 -19.06
N LEU A 180 -13.84 -7.59 -19.72
CA LEU A 180 -15.16 -7.53 -19.07
C LEU A 180 -15.41 -8.68 -18.08
N LYS A 181 -14.98 -9.90 -18.41
CA LYS A 181 -15.12 -11.08 -17.53
C LYS A 181 -14.36 -10.97 -16.21
N PHE A 182 -13.49 -9.98 -16.09
CA PHE A 182 -12.64 -9.74 -14.93
C PHE A 182 -12.85 -8.34 -14.32
N GLY A 183 -13.87 -7.58 -14.76
CA GLY A 183 -14.17 -6.24 -14.24
C GLY A 183 -13.21 -5.14 -14.71
N THR A 184 -12.45 -5.37 -15.78
CA THR A 184 -11.45 -4.43 -16.31
C THR A 184 -11.75 -4.06 -17.76
N GLU A 185 -11.16 -2.98 -18.26
CA GLU A 185 -11.35 -2.57 -19.66
C GLU A 185 -10.75 -3.62 -20.59
N PHE A 186 -9.52 -4.08 -20.28
CA PHE A 186 -8.79 -5.01 -21.12
C PHE A 186 -8.06 -6.10 -20.35
N ILE A 187 -7.72 -7.17 -21.06
CA ILE A 187 -6.61 -8.05 -20.74
C ILE A 187 -5.53 -7.89 -21.82
N ALA A 188 -4.26 -7.99 -21.42
CA ALA A 188 -3.13 -7.83 -22.34
C ALA A 188 -2.20 -9.05 -22.31
N TYR A 189 -1.79 -9.47 -23.51
CA TYR A 189 -0.77 -10.48 -23.75
C TYR A 189 0.52 -9.78 -24.15
N THR A 190 1.64 -10.24 -23.63
CA THR A 190 2.96 -9.65 -23.91
C THR A 190 3.84 -10.55 -24.75
N ASN A 191 3.69 -11.87 -24.67
CA ASN A 191 4.47 -12.81 -25.46
C ASN A 191 3.56 -13.55 -26.47
N ARG A 192 4.10 -13.86 -27.66
CA ARG A 192 3.33 -14.53 -28.73
C ARG A 192 2.92 -15.97 -28.40
N GLU A 193 3.67 -16.64 -27.53
CA GLU A 193 3.42 -18.01 -27.07
C GLU A 193 2.42 -18.08 -25.91
N ASP A 194 2.03 -16.93 -25.34
CA ASP A 194 1.13 -16.86 -24.20
C ASP A 194 -0.26 -17.43 -24.55
N VAL A 195 -0.61 -18.55 -23.92
CA VAL A 195 -1.99 -19.10 -23.94
C VAL A 195 -2.92 -18.24 -23.08
N HIS A 196 -2.38 -17.57 -22.07
CA HIS A 196 -3.12 -16.75 -21.11
C HIS A 196 -2.55 -15.34 -21.05
N SER A 197 -3.43 -14.33 -21.01
CA SER A 197 -2.99 -12.95 -20.81
C SER A 197 -2.21 -12.79 -19.50
N ARG A 198 -1.20 -11.93 -19.51
CA ARG A 198 -0.39 -11.60 -18.32
C ARG A 198 -1.07 -10.57 -17.43
N TYR A 199 -1.72 -9.58 -18.05
CA TYR A 199 -2.26 -8.42 -17.36
C TYR A 199 -3.78 -8.32 -17.47
N MET A 200 -4.40 -7.81 -16.40
CA MET A 200 -5.72 -7.18 -16.40
C MET A 200 -5.49 -5.67 -16.31
N VAL A 201 -6.04 -4.88 -17.23
CA VAL A 201 -5.77 -3.44 -17.33
C VAL A 201 -7.03 -2.65 -17.01
N LYS A 202 -7.00 -1.92 -15.90
CA LYS A 202 -8.08 -1.08 -15.41
C LYS A 202 -7.73 0.39 -15.59
N ILE A 203 -8.57 1.17 -16.27
CA ILE A 203 -8.47 2.63 -16.27
C ILE A 203 -8.83 3.13 -14.87
N LEU A 204 -7.90 3.85 -14.25
CA LEU A 204 -8.18 4.56 -13.00
C LEU A 204 -8.91 5.86 -13.31
N ARG A 205 -10.23 5.84 -13.12
CA ARG A 205 -11.13 7.00 -13.26
C ARG A 205 -11.27 7.73 -11.94
N ASN A 206 -11.58 9.03 -12.01
CA ASN A 206 -11.85 9.86 -10.83
C ASN A 206 -12.99 9.28 -9.99
N GLY A 207 -12.82 9.29 -8.68
CA GLY A 207 -13.82 8.81 -7.71
C GLY A 207 -13.78 7.30 -7.45
N MET A 208 -12.88 6.55 -8.08
CA MET A 208 -12.70 5.13 -7.77
C MET A 208 -12.17 4.97 -6.35
N GLU A 209 -12.74 4.05 -5.58
CA GLU A 209 -12.39 3.80 -4.19
C GLU A 209 -11.35 2.68 -4.06
N TRP A 210 -10.55 2.69 -2.98
CA TRP A 210 -9.56 1.63 -2.74
C TRP A 210 -10.16 0.24 -2.60
N ILE A 211 -11.43 0.10 -2.17
CA ILE A 211 -12.15 -1.17 -2.13
C ILE A 211 -12.32 -1.80 -3.52
N GLU A 212 -12.50 -0.98 -4.57
CA GLU A 212 -12.60 -1.46 -5.95
C GLU A 212 -11.26 -2.02 -6.42
N VAL A 213 -10.16 -1.31 -6.13
CA VAL A 213 -8.80 -1.75 -6.44
C VAL A 213 -8.47 -3.05 -5.71
N ALA A 214 -8.84 -3.16 -4.43
CA ALA A 214 -8.67 -4.38 -3.65
C ALA A 214 -9.44 -5.57 -4.24
N GLY A 215 -10.71 -5.34 -4.64
CA GLY A 215 -11.54 -6.34 -5.30
C GLY A 215 -10.95 -6.83 -6.62
N LEU A 216 -10.51 -5.91 -7.48
CA LEU A 216 -9.86 -6.24 -8.75
C LEU A 216 -8.54 -6.97 -8.54
N SER A 217 -7.75 -6.58 -7.54
CA SER A 217 -6.48 -7.24 -7.20
C SER A 217 -6.70 -8.68 -6.73
N ARG A 218 -7.78 -8.92 -5.96
CA ARG A 218 -8.20 -10.27 -5.56
C ARG A 218 -8.58 -11.12 -6.77
N VAL A 219 -9.34 -10.57 -7.72
CA VAL A 219 -9.69 -11.26 -8.99
C VAL A 219 -8.43 -11.62 -9.76
N ALA A 220 -7.54 -10.64 -9.99
CA ALA A 220 -6.30 -10.83 -10.72
C ALA A 220 -5.43 -11.94 -10.12
N ASN A 221 -5.26 -11.93 -8.79
CA ASN A 221 -4.54 -12.97 -8.08
C ASN A 221 -5.19 -14.37 -8.25
N GLY A 222 -6.52 -14.45 -8.24
CA GLY A 222 -7.26 -15.71 -8.44
C GLY A 222 -7.09 -16.31 -9.83
N VAL A 223 -6.90 -15.49 -10.87
CA VAL A 223 -6.70 -15.92 -12.26
C VAL A 223 -5.23 -15.87 -12.71
N LYS A 224 -4.29 -15.73 -11.76
CA LYS A 224 -2.84 -15.65 -12.00
C LYS A 224 -2.44 -14.56 -13.00
N LYS A 225 -3.02 -13.37 -12.84
CA LYS A 225 -2.71 -12.17 -13.63
C LYS A 225 -2.25 -11.05 -12.71
N THR A 226 -1.54 -10.10 -13.28
CA THR A 226 -1.22 -8.83 -12.59
C THR A 226 -2.25 -7.78 -12.96
N LEU A 227 -2.83 -7.11 -11.95
CA LEU A 227 -3.66 -5.94 -12.19
C LEU A 227 -2.75 -4.75 -12.52
N LEU A 228 -3.04 -4.05 -13.62
CA LEU A 228 -2.45 -2.76 -13.97
C LEU A 228 -3.51 -1.68 -13.84
N LEU A 229 -3.24 -0.66 -13.03
CA LEU A 229 -3.97 0.60 -13.05
C LEU A 229 -3.35 1.50 -14.11
N ALA A 230 -4.12 1.81 -15.15
CA ALA A 230 -3.75 2.76 -16.19
C ALA A 230 -4.25 4.15 -15.81
N THR A 231 -3.31 5.10 -15.73
CA THR A 231 -3.57 6.52 -15.48
C THR A 231 -3.11 7.32 -16.69
N LYS A 232 -3.80 8.42 -17.02
CA LYS A 232 -3.40 9.31 -18.11
C LYS A 232 -3.46 10.76 -17.64
N ASN A 233 -2.34 11.45 -17.81
CA ASN A 233 -2.29 12.90 -17.77
C ASN A 233 -2.00 13.41 -19.19
N GLN A 234 -0.75 13.27 -19.64
CA GLN A 234 -0.38 13.44 -21.06
C GLN A 234 -0.25 12.08 -21.73
N ASP A 235 0.65 11.24 -21.20
CA ASP A 235 0.83 9.84 -21.60
C ASP A 235 0.24 8.87 -20.57
N PHE A 236 0.00 7.64 -21.01
CA PHE A 236 -0.38 6.57 -20.11
C PHE A 236 0.78 6.13 -19.23
N LYS A 237 0.51 6.03 -17.93
CA LYS A 237 1.37 5.37 -16.94
C LYS A 237 0.62 4.18 -16.35
N TYR A 238 1.37 3.10 -16.11
CA TYR A 238 0.83 1.85 -15.59
C TYR A 238 1.43 1.55 -14.22
N TYR A 239 0.56 1.20 -13.28
CA TYR A 239 0.96 0.77 -11.95
C TYR A 239 0.48 -0.65 -11.70
N SER A 240 1.40 -1.57 -11.49
CA SER A 240 1.05 -2.92 -11.06
C SER A 240 0.60 -2.90 -9.60
N VAL A 241 -0.51 -3.58 -9.34
CA VAL A 241 -1.06 -3.79 -8.01
C VAL A 241 -0.98 -5.26 -7.70
N THR A 242 -0.17 -5.59 -6.71
CA THR A 242 0.09 -6.99 -6.30
C THR A 242 -0.20 -7.16 -4.83
N TRP A 243 -0.72 -8.32 -4.45
CA TRP A 243 -0.96 -8.60 -3.03
C TRP A 243 0.37 -8.67 -2.29
N PHE A 244 0.54 -7.82 -1.27
CA PHE A 244 1.69 -7.88 -0.39
C PHE A 244 1.30 -8.70 0.84
N ARG A 245 2.01 -9.82 1.06
CA ARG A 245 1.83 -10.64 2.26
C ARG A 245 2.99 -10.33 3.21
N PRO A 246 2.77 -9.50 4.24
CA PRO A 246 3.74 -9.37 5.29
C PRO A 246 3.88 -10.70 6.05
#